data_AF-A0A0L0MJ46-F1
#
_entry.id   AF-A0A0L0MJ46-F1
#
_cell.length_a   1.000
_cell.length_b   1.000
_cell.length_c   1.000
_cell.angle_alpha   90.00
_cell.angle_beta   90.00
_cell.angle_gamma   90.00
#
_symmetry.space_group_name_H-M   'P 1'
#
loop_
_entity.id
_entity.type
_entity.pdbx_description
1 polymer ?
#
loop_
_entity_poly.entity_id
_entity_poly.type
_entity_poly.pdbx_seq_one_letter_code
_entity_poly.pdbx_strand_id
1 'polypeptide(L)'
;MIKTKRPGIDVTVVLFYKPGNVPARISVQEITLPLSRSIRGYTTGLSGHQRLDGMMYARQFADAKRLEMIVIDLLVGFTQPIYPKVLPPELVAEHDVLNLFRVSKSLIAEIAAHWKKWVKEDEGESAENQYDWSRPTDFVARRPDLLPRLLKLKQFSHINVVTHPVITAYSDRPLTATTFRVGYSHIEQASARFHPDIEVVL
;
A
#
# COMPACT_ATOMS: atom_id res chain seq x y z
N MET A 1 0.91 -8.77 33.09
CA MET A 1 -0.11 -8.34 32.12
C MET A 1 0.38 -8.73 30.74
N ILE A 2 -0.13 -9.84 30.18
CA ILE A 2 0.28 -10.31 28.85
C ILE A 2 -0.37 -9.34 27.85
N LYS A 3 0.42 -8.48 27.18
CA LYS A 3 -0.08 -7.71 26.04
C LYS A 3 -0.46 -8.73 24.97
N THR A 4 -1.75 -9.01 24.83
CA THR A 4 -2.28 -9.70 23.65
C THR A 4 -1.80 -8.91 22.43
N LYS A 5 -1.01 -9.54 21.57
CA LYS A 5 -0.46 -8.94 20.36
C LYS A 5 -1.65 -8.36 19.59
N ARG A 6 -1.72 -7.03 19.45
CA ARG A 6 -2.80 -6.41 18.69
C ARG A 6 -2.78 -6.99 17.27
N PRO A 7 -3.94 -7.34 16.71
CA PRO A 7 -4.01 -7.81 15.34
C PRO A 7 -3.46 -6.71 14.42
N GLY A 8 -2.70 -7.11 13.41
CA GLY A 8 -2.07 -6.19 12.48
C GLY A 8 -1.80 -6.87 11.15
N ILE A 9 -1.53 -6.05 10.14
CA ILE A 9 -1.14 -6.47 8.80
C ILE A 9 0.38 -6.43 8.74
N ASP A 10 0.99 -7.57 8.38
CA ASP A 10 2.41 -7.61 8.07
C ASP A 10 2.67 -6.88 6.74
N VAL A 11 3.45 -5.81 6.82
CA VAL A 11 3.83 -4.97 5.68
C VAL A 11 5.34 -4.96 5.54
N THR A 12 5.85 -5.28 4.35
CA THR A 12 7.29 -5.25 4.06
C THR A 12 7.59 -4.13 3.07
N VAL A 13 8.43 -3.19 3.48
CA VAL A 13 8.96 -2.13 2.63
C VAL A 13 10.36 -2.50 2.18
N VAL A 14 10.62 -2.39 0.88
CA VAL A 14 11.94 -2.61 0.29
C VAL A 14 12.53 -1.28 -0.12
N LEU A 15 13.77 -1.03 0.29
CA LEU A 15 14.51 0.20 0.00
C LEU A 15 15.78 -0.17 -0.76
N PHE A 16 16.22 0.72 -1.63
CA PHE A 16 17.42 0.52 -2.43
C PHE A 16 18.42 1.64 -2.18
N TYR A 17 19.65 1.27 -1.84
CA TYR A 17 20.74 2.19 -1.58
C TYR A 17 21.92 1.88 -2.50
N LYS A 18 22.74 2.89 -2.79
CA LYS A 18 24.06 2.63 -3.37
C LYS A 18 24.93 1.92 -2.33
N PRO A 19 25.87 1.06 -2.75
CA PRO A 19 26.76 0.40 -1.82
C PRO A 19 27.49 1.38 -0.89
N GLY A 20 27.52 1.08 0.40
CA GLY A 20 28.14 1.94 1.43
C GLY A 20 27.33 3.20 1.83
N ASN A 21 26.15 3.42 1.25
CA ASN A 21 25.26 4.55 1.58
C ASN A 21 24.02 4.12 2.38
N VAL A 22 24.05 2.95 3.01
CA VAL A 22 22.97 2.49 3.87
C VAL A 22 23.04 3.25 5.20
N PRO A 23 21.99 3.99 5.59
CA PRO A 23 21.99 4.73 6.84
C PRO A 23 21.88 3.78 8.03
N ALA A 24 22.57 4.11 9.12
CA ALA A 24 22.46 3.38 10.39
C ALA A 24 21.10 3.54 11.07
N ARG A 25 20.32 4.55 10.66
CA ARG A 25 18.99 4.85 11.19
C ARG A 25 18.01 5.14 10.06
N ILE A 26 16.84 4.53 10.11
CA ILE A 26 15.76 4.69 9.12
C ILE A 26 14.46 5.05 9.85
N SER A 27 13.86 6.19 9.48
CA SER A 27 12.55 6.59 10.00
C SER A 27 11.42 5.93 9.20
N VAL A 28 10.44 5.35 9.89
CA VAL A 28 9.25 4.77 9.24
C VAL A 28 8.42 5.81 8.49
N GLN A 29 8.56 7.09 8.83
CA GLN A 29 7.89 8.19 8.12
C GLN A 29 8.51 8.49 6.75
N GLU A 30 9.74 8.02 6.50
CA GLU A 30 10.52 8.28 5.29
C GLU A 30 10.57 7.08 4.34
N ILE A 31 10.02 5.94 4.76
CA ILE A 31 10.02 4.73 3.95
C ILE A 31 8.71 4.59 3.19
N THR A 32 8.85 4.17 1.93
CA THR A 32 7.75 3.65 1.13
C THR A 32 8.34 2.80 0.02
N LEU A 33 7.58 1.82 -0.42
CA LEU A 33 7.92 1.01 -1.56
C LEU A 33 8.04 1.90 -2.80
N PRO A 34 9.08 1.74 -3.63
CA PRO A 34 9.20 2.51 -4.86
C PRO A 34 8.15 2.03 -5.87
N LEU A 35 7.10 2.85 -6.06
CA LEU A 35 6.01 2.60 -7.00
C LEU A 35 6.30 3.20 -8.37
N SER A 36 5.71 2.63 -9.43
CA SER A 36 5.76 3.24 -10.77
C SER A 36 5.09 4.62 -10.79
N ARG A 37 4.05 4.80 -9.96
CA ARG A 37 3.39 6.08 -9.68
C ARG A 37 3.25 6.26 -8.17
N SER A 38 3.83 7.33 -7.64
CA SER A 38 3.92 7.55 -6.18
C SER A 38 2.59 7.99 -5.56
N ILE A 39 2.37 7.60 -4.30
CA ILE A 39 1.23 8.04 -3.48
C ILE A 39 1.74 9.06 -2.47
N ARG A 40 1.60 10.36 -2.75
CA ARG A 40 2.14 11.42 -1.88
C ARG A 40 1.47 11.43 -0.51
N GLY A 41 2.27 11.46 0.55
CA GLY A 41 1.81 11.50 1.95
C GLY A 41 1.41 10.15 2.54
N TYR A 42 1.78 9.05 1.87
CA TYR A 42 1.47 7.69 2.30
C TYR A 42 2.72 6.81 2.26
N THR A 43 2.76 5.83 3.17
CA THR A 43 3.68 4.71 3.15
C THR A 43 2.97 3.52 2.54
N THR A 44 3.60 2.90 1.56
CA THR A 44 3.13 1.65 0.94
C THR A 44 4.18 0.56 1.15
N GLY A 45 3.75 -0.67 1.44
CA GLY A 45 4.63 -1.84 1.44
C GLY A 45 3.92 -3.10 0.96
N LEU A 46 4.70 -4.11 0.59
CA LEU A 46 4.20 -5.43 0.18
C LEU A 46 3.43 -6.08 1.33
N SER A 47 2.32 -6.74 1.02
CA SER A 47 1.52 -7.44 2.03
C SER A 47 0.82 -8.66 1.43
N GLY A 48 0.30 -9.53 2.30
CA GLY A 48 -0.42 -10.74 1.89
C GLY A 48 0.46 -11.78 1.19
N HIS A 49 -0.17 -12.66 0.41
CA HIS A 49 0.45 -13.85 -0.15
C HIS A 49 1.58 -13.59 -1.16
N GLN A 50 1.53 -12.48 -1.92
CA GLN A 50 2.53 -12.13 -2.95
C GLN A 50 3.77 -11.43 -2.38
N ARG A 51 3.89 -11.31 -1.04
CA ARG A 51 5.00 -10.60 -0.40
C ARG A 51 6.36 -11.21 -0.76
N LEU A 52 6.45 -12.54 -0.83
CA LEU A 52 7.68 -13.25 -1.20
C LEU A 52 8.06 -12.97 -2.66
N ASP A 53 7.11 -13.13 -3.59
CA ASP A 53 7.33 -12.83 -5.01
C ASP A 53 7.78 -11.37 -5.23
N GLY A 54 7.14 -10.43 -4.53
CA GLY A 54 7.51 -9.02 -4.58
C GLY A 54 8.94 -8.75 -4.08
N MET A 55 9.39 -9.44 -3.03
CA MET A 55 10.78 -9.35 -2.56
C MET A 55 11.76 -9.99 -3.55
N MET A 56 11.37 -11.07 -4.24
CA MET A 56 12.21 -11.68 -5.29
C MET A 56 12.41 -10.71 -6.47
N TYR A 57 11.35 -10.05 -6.94
CA TYR A 57 11.48 -9.02 -7.99
C TYR A 57 12.34 -7.85 -7.53
N ALA A 58 12.16 -7.38 -6.29
CA ALA A 58 12.98 -6.32 -5.70
C ALA A 58 14.47 -6.72 -5.65
N ARG A 59 14.76 -7.98 -5.29
CA ARG A 59 16.13 -8.49 -5.26
C ARG A 59 16.76 -8.53 -6.65
N GLN A 60 16.05 -9.08 -7.64
CA GLN A 60 16.51 -9.11 -9.03
C GLN A 60 16.81 -7.70 -9.56
N PHE A 61 15.97 -6.72 -9.21
CA PHE A 61 16.20 -5.32 -9.55
C PHE A 61 17.45 -4.74 -8.87
N ALA A 62 17.63 -4.98 -7.57
CA ALA A 62 18.80 -4.53 -6.83
C ALA A 62 20.09 -5.10 -7.44
N ASP A 63 20.11 -6.40 -7.75
CA ASP A 63 21.25 -7.07 -8.38
C ASP A 63 21.55 -6.48 -9.77
N ALA A 64 20.53 -6.30 -10.62
CA ALA A 64 20.68 -5.73 -11.95
C ALA A 64 21.20 -4.28 -11.93
N LYS A 65 20.86 -3.52 -10.88
CA LYS A 65 21.27 -2.11 -10.70
C LYS A 65 22.48 -1.93 -9.79
N ARG A 66 23.05 -3.02 -9.26
CA ARG A 66 24.15 -3.02 -8.28
C ARG A 66 23.84 -2.16 -7.04
N LEU A 67 22.62 -2.30 -6.52
CA LEU A 67 22.14 -1.62 -5.31
C LEU A 67 22.14 -2.58 -4.13
N GLU A 68 22.31 -2.03 -2.93
CA GLU A 68 22.00 -2.72 -1.68
C GLU A 68 20.49 -2.65 -1.43
N MET A 69 19.90 -3.80 -1.07
CA MET A 69 18.48 -3.92 -0.77
C MET A 69 18.27 -4.03 0.74
N ILE A 70 17.59 -3.05 1.32
CA ILE A 70 17.21 -3.07 2.74
C ILE A 70 15.73 -3.44 2.84
N VAL A 71 15.42 -4.37 3.74
CA VAL A 71 14.07 -4.88 3.96
C VAL A 71 13.61 -4.44 5.34
N ILE A 72 12.59 -3.58 5.38
CA ILE A 72 11.95 -3.12 6.61
C ILE A 72 10.61 -3.83 6.75
N ASP A 73 10.45 -4.59 7.82
CA ASP A 73 9.20 -5.21 8.20
C ASP A 73 8.46 -4.35 9.22
N LEU A 74 7.18 -4.15 8.97
CA LEU A 74 6.26 -3.40 9.80
C LEU A 74 5.09 -4.30 10.20
N LEU A 75 4.64 -4.17 11.45
CA LEU A 75 3.34 -4.66 11.88
C LEU A 75 2.39 -3.47 12.00
N VAL A 76 1.47 -3.33 11.04
CA VAL A 76 0.53 -2.21 10.97
C VAL A 76 -0.78 -2.61 11.63
N GLY A 77 -1.04 -2.07 12.81
CA GLY A 77 -2.28 -2.24 13.54
C GLY A 77 -3.45 -1.47 12.92
N PHE A 78 -4.64 -1.73 13.42
CA PHE A 78 -5.89 -1.08 13.04
C PHE A 78 -6.81 -1.00 14.25
N THR A 79 -7.78 -0.09 14.22
CA THR A 79 -8.69 0.18 15.34
C THR A 79 -9.88 -0.76 15.31
N GLN A 80 -10.47 -0.95 14.13
CA GLN A 80 -11.63 -1.82 13.93
C GLN A 80 -11.18 -3.16 13.35
N PRO A 81 -11.75 -4.29 13.80
CA PRO A 81 -11.43 -5.58 13.22
C PRO A 81 -11.60 -5.59 11.69
N ILE A 82 -10.65 -6.21 10.98
CA ILE A 82 -10.77 -6.42 9.54
C ILE A 82 -12.05 -7.21 9.27
N TYR A 83 -12.86 -6.71 8.36
CA TYR A 83 -14.02 -7.45 7.89
C TYR A 83 -13.58 -8.70 7.11
N PRO A 84 -13.88 -9.93 7.58
CA PRO A 84 -13.31 -11.15 7.01
C PRO A 84 -14.00 -11.57 5.70
N LYS A 85 -15.19 -11.03 5.41
CA LYS A 85 -15.99 -11.36 4.22
C LYS A 85 -15.82 -10.29 3.13
N VAL A 86 -16.61 -10.39 2.08
CA VAL A 86 -16.73 -9.37 1.03
C VAL A 86 -17.48 -8.16 1.60
N LEU A 87 -16.79 -7.03 1.75
CA LEU A 87 -17.30 -5.79 2.34
C LEU A 87 -18.32 -5.10 1.39
N PRO A 88 -19.59 -4.97 1.79
CA PRO A 88 -20.58 -4.21 1.04
C PRO A 88 -20.55 -2.71 1.40
N PRO A 89 -21.15 -1.81 0.57
CA PRO A 89 -21.12 -0.37 0.80
C PRO A 89 -21.64 0.06 2.18
N GLU A 90 -22.74 -0.56 2.63
CA GLU A 90 -23.43 -0.21 3.88
C GLU A 90 -22.59 -0.43 5.14
N LEU A 91 -21.58 -1.33 5.09
CA LEU A 91 -20.71 -1.62 6.23
C LEU A 91 -19.40 -0.83 6.21
N VAL A 92 -19.10 -0.05 5.16
CA VAL A 92 -17.83 0.69 5.04
C VAL A 92 -17.60 1.62 6.24
N ALA A 93 -18.66 2.25 6.74
CA ALA A 93 -18.58 3.18 7.87
C ALA A 93 -18.15 2.53 9.20
N GLU A 94 -18.27 1.20 9.32
CA GLU A 94 -17.98 0.45 10.55
C GLU A 94 -16.52 -0.06 10.61
N HIS A 95 -15.74 0.12 9.54
CA HIS A 95 -14.39 -0.39 9.42
C HIS A 95 -13.40 0.74 9.09
N ASP A 96 -12.17 0.66 9.60
CA ASP A 96 -11.08 1.59 9.30
C ASP A 96 -10.02 1.00 8.34
N VAL A 97 -10.26 -0.23 7.87
CA VAL A 97 -9.44 -0.94 6.89
C VAL A 97 -10.25 -1.26 5.64
N LEU A 98 -9.73 -0.88 4.47
CA LEU A 98 -10.33 -1.18 3.18
C LEU A 98 -9.44 -2.16 2.39
N ASN A 99 -9.92 -3.39 2.21
CA ASN A 99 -9.22 -4.36 1.36
C ASN A 99 -9.91 -4.45 -0.01
N LEU A 100 -9.33 -3.84 -1.04
CA LEU A 100 -9.90 -3.81 -2.40
C LEU A 100 -9.98 -5.18 -3.08
N PHE A 101 -9.34 -6.22 -2.53
CA PHE A 101 -9.52 -7.61 -2.97
C PHE A 101 -10.74 -8.28 -2.33
N ARG A 102 -11.35 -7.65 -1.32
CA ARG A 102 -12.52 -8.15 -0.57
C ARG A 102 -13.62 -7.10 -0.46
N VAL A 103 -13.83 -6.30 -1.49
CA VAL A 103 -15.01 -5.43 -1.59
C VAL A 103 -16.07 -6.04 -2.52
N SER A 104 -17.33 -5.71 -2.29
CA SER A 104 -18.43 -6.16 -3.13
C SER A 104 -18.35 -5.52 -4.53
N LYS A 105 -19.06 -6.13 -5.49
CA LYS A 105 -19.22 -5.57 -6.84
C LYS A 105 -19.88 -4.18 -6.83
N SER A 106 -20.82 -3.94 -5.92
CA SER A 106 -21.46 -2.62 -5.77
C SER A 106 -20.47 -1.58 -5.25
N LEU A 107 -19.74 -1.90 -4.19
CA LEU A 107 -18.78 -0.98 -3.59
C LEU A 107 -17.65 -0.62 -4.55
N ILE A 108 -17.08 -1.60 -5.26
CA ILE A 108 -16.03 -1.30 -6.22
C ILE A 108 -16.54 -0.50 -7.42
N ALA A 109 -17.81 -0.67 -7.83
CA ALA A 109 -18.42 0.14 -8.88
C ALA A 109 -18.63 1.59 -8.44
N GLU A 110 -19.04 1.84 -7.19
CA GLU A 110 -19.14 3.19 -6.61
C GLU A 110 -17.77 3.87 -6.57
N ILE A 111 -16.74 3.17 -6.10
CA ILE A 111 -15.36 3.65 -6.10
C ILE A 111 -14.87 3.94 -7.53
N ALA A 112 -15.16 3.04 -8.47
CA ALA A 112 -14.77 3.19 -9.87
C ALA A 112 -15.44 4.41 -10.55
N ALA A 113 -16.68 4.74 -10.19
CA ALA A 113 -17.36 5.93 -10.71
C ALA A 113 -16.62 7.22 -10.32
N HIS A 114 -16.10 7.30 -9.08
CA HIS A 114 -15.26 8.41 -8.66
C HIS A 114 -13.93 8.45 -9.42
N TRP A 115 -13.27 7.31 -9.58
CA TRP A 115 -12.02 7.21 -10.34
C TRP A 115 -12.17 7.62 -11.80
N LYS A 116 -13.24 7.18 -12.48
CA LYS A 116 -13.58 7.60 -13.84
C LYS A 116 -13.64 9.12 -13.96
N LYS A 117 -14.37 9.75 -13.04
CA LYS A 117 -14.52 11.21 -13.01
C LYS A 117 -13.16 11.90 -12.85
N TRP A 118 -12.35 11.48 -11.88
CA TRP A 118 -11.04 12.12 -11.63
C TRP A 118 -10.03 11.91 -12.74
N VAL A 119 -10.06 10.76 -13.42
CA VAL A 119 -9.20 10.50 -14.57
C VAL A 119 -9.55 11.45 -15.72
N LYS A 120 -10.84 11.67 -15.99
CA LYS A 120 -11.27 12.65 -17.00
C LYS A 120 -10.83 14.06 -16.65
N GLU A 121 -10.95 14.44 -15.38
CA GLU A 121 -10.49 15.74 -14.88
C GLU A 121 -8.97 15.92 -15.01
N ASP A 122 -8.19 14.87 -14.74
CA ASP A 122 -6.72 14.92 -14.75
C ASP A 122 -6.10 14.78 -16.15
N GLU A 123 -6.67 13.92 -17.00
CA GLU A 123 -6.06 13.43 -18.26
C GLU A 123 -6.92 13.73 -19.51
N GLY A 124 -8.13 14.29 -19.33
CA GLY A 124 -9.07 14.64 -20.41
C GLY A 124 -10.15 13.59 -20.69
N GLU A 125 -11.18 13.97 -21.46
CA GLU A 125 -12.37 13.13 -21.71
C GLU A 125 -12.07 11.75 -22.32
N SER A 126 -11.03 11.63 -23.15
CA SER A 126 -10.66 10.37 -23.80
C SER A 126 -9.91 9.39 -22.88
N ALA A 127 -9.48 9.84 -21.69
CA ALA A 127 -8.69 9.02 -20.78
C ALA A 127 -9.49 7.84 -20.21
N GLU A 128 -10.81 7.95 -20.08
CA GLU A 128 -11.68 6.82 -19.70
C GLU A 128 -11.46 5.60 -20.61
N ASN A 129 -11.21 5.80 -21.90
CA ASN A 129 -11.07 4.71 -22.88
C ASN A 129 -9.73 3.96 -22.75
N GLN A 130 -8.79 4.46 -21.94
CA GLN A 130 -7.47 3.88 -21.76
C GLN A 130 -7.41 2.82 -20.64
N TYR A 131 -8.49 2.67 -19.88
CA TYR A 131 -8.54 1.80 -18.71
C TYR A 131 -9.67 0.77 -18.82
N ASP A 132 -9.42 -0.45 -18.33
CA ASP A 132 -10.44 -1.50 -18.25
C ASP A 132 -11.27 -1.35 -16.97
N TRP A 133 -12.44 -0.72 -17.11
CA TRP A 133 -13.38 -0.51 -16.00
C TRP A 133 -14.16 -1.76 -15.61
N SER A 134 -14.07 -2.85 -16.37
CA SER A 134 -14.61 -4.15 -15.94
C SER A 134 -13.77 -4.75 -14.80
N ARG A 135 -12.53 -4.26 -14.61
CA ARG A 135 -11.60 -4.65 -13.55
C ARG A 135 -11.05 -3.41 -12.81
N PRO A 136 -11.86 -2.75 -11.97
CA PRO A 136 -11.38 -1.55 -11.26
C PRO A 136 -10.17 -1.78 -10.34
N THR A 137 -9.92 -3.02 -9.92
CA THR A 137 -8.69 -3.37 -9.20
C THR A 137 -7.43 -3.20 -10.07
N ASP A 138 -7.52 -3.47 -11.37
CA ASP A 138 -6.39 -3.29 -12.28
C ASP A 138 -6.14 -1.79 -12.52
N PHE A 139 -7.20 -0.99 -12.50
CA PHE A 139 -7.12 0.47 -12.57
C PHE A 139 -6.31 1.05 -11.40
N VAL A 140 -6.65 0.71 -10.14
CA VAL A 140 -5.94 1.28 -8.98
C VAL A 140 -4.47 0.88 -8.93
N ALA A 141 -4.09 -0.26 -9.51
CA ALA A 141 -2.69 -0.66 -9.63
C ALA A 141 -1.87 0.31 -10.50
N ARG A 142 -2.49 0.90 -11.53
CA ARG A 142 -1.89 1.87 -12.47
C ARG A 142 -2.03 3.33 -12.00
N ARG A 143 -3.10 3.63 -11.26
CA ARG A 143 -3.41 4.96 -10.71
C ARG A 143 -3.49 4.95 -9.17
N PRO A 144 -2.47 4.43 -8.46
CA PRO A 144 -2.50 4.42 -7.00
C PRO A 144 -2.45 5.84 -6.40
N ASP A 145 -2.00 6.82 -7.18
CA ASP A 145 -1.99 8.26 -6.85
C ASP A 145 -3.38 8.86 -6.63
N LEU A 146 -4.46 8.18 -7.04
CA LEU A 146 -5.84 8.59 -6.78
C LEU A 146 -6.38 8.09 -5.44
N LEU A 147 -5.68 7.18 -4.76
CA LEU A 147 -6.09 6.70 -3.44
C LEU A 147 -6.25 7.83 -2.40
N PRO A 148 -5.37 8.84 -2.32
CA PRO A 148 -5.56 9.97 -1.41
C PRO A 148 -6.83 10.78 -1.69
N ARG A 149 -7.28 10.88 -2.96
CA ARG A 149 -8.56 11.55 -3.29
C ARG A 149 -9.74 10.73 -2.79
N LEU A 150 -9.67 9.40 -2.92
CA LEU A 150 -10.67 8.49 -2.36
C LEU A 150 -10.81 8.68 -0.85
N LEU A 151 -9.70 8.67 -0.13
CA LEU A 151 -9.66 8.79 1.34
C LEU A 151 -9.99 10.21 1.85
N LYS A 152 -10.25 11.17 0.96
CA LYS A 152 -10.78 12.50 1.30
C LYS A 152 -12.31 12.58 1.17
N LEU A 153 -12.94 11.62 0.49
CA LEU A 153 -14.39 11.56 0.44
C LEU A 153 -14.94 11.26 1.84
N LYS A 154 -16.04 11.92 2.22
CA LYS A 154 -16.65 11.80 3.55
C LYS A 154 -16.84 10.33 3.97
N GLN A 155 -17.34 9.51 3.06
CA GLN A 155 -17.63 8.09 3.28
C GLN A 155 -16.40 7.18 3.43
N PHE A 156 -15.19 7.65 3.12
CA PHE A 156 -13.94 6.90 3.24
C PHE A 156 -12.91 7.60 4.13
N SER A 157 -13.26 8.76 4.70
CA SER A 157 -12.31 9.61 5.43
C SER A 157 -11.79 9.00 6.72
N HIS A 158 -12.53 8.04 7.29
CA HIS A 158 -12.17 7.24 8.46
C HIS A 158 -11.31 6.01 8.13
N ILE A 159 -11.13 5.68 6.85
CA ILE A 159 -10.26 4.59 6.41
C ILE A 159 -8.80 5.02 6.54
N ASN A 160 -8.04 4.25 7.32
CA ASN A 160 -6.64 4.53 7.64
C ASN A 160 -5.67 3.60 6.91
N VAL A 161 -6.10 2.38 6.62
CA VAL A 161 -5.28 1.33 6.02
C VAL A 161 -6.00 0.76 4.80
N VAL A 162 -5.30 0.67 3.66
CA VAL A 162 -5.88 0.15 2.42
C VAL A 162 -4.99 -0.94 1.85
N THR A 163 -5.53 -2.14 1.65
CA THR A 163 -4.86 -3.21 0.91
C THR A 163 -5.35 -3.19 -0.54
N HIS A 164 -4.43 -3.03 -1.49
CA HIS A 164 -4.74 -2.88 -2.91
C HIS A 164 -3.60 -3.37 -3.81
N PRO A 165 -3.86 -3.64 -5.10
CA PRO A 165 -2.78 -3.93 -6.03
C PRO A 165 -1.99 -2.66 -6.34
N VAL A 166 -0.69 -2.81 -6.60
CA VAL A 166 0.22 -1.75 -7.03
C VAL A 166 1.18 -2.26 -8.10
N ILE A 167 1.59 -1.36 -8.98
CA ILE A 167 2.76 -1.58 -9.86
C ILE A 167 3.97 -0.89 -9.22
N THR A 168 5.05 -1.64 -9.10
CA THR A 168 6.28 -1.18 -8.44
C THR A 168 7.25 -0.65 -9.49
N ALA A 169 8.24 0.15 -9.10
CA ALA A 169 9.28 0.62 -10.00
C ALA A 169 10.21 -0.51 -10.51
N TYR A 170 10.13 -1.69 -9.90
CA TYR A 170 10.97 -2.85 -10.18
C TYR A 170 10.22 -4.04 -10.77
N SER A 171 8.90 -3.93 -10.99
CA SER A 171 8.09 -4.99 -11.59
C SER A 171 6.83 -4.42 -12.23
N ASP A 172 6.59 -4.82 -13.48
CA ASP A 172 5.37 -4.50 -14.24
C ASP A 172 4.18 -5.38 -13.86
N ARG A 173 4.40 -6.41 -13.03
CA ARG A 173 3.32 -7.26 -12.52
C ARG A 173 2.67 -6.58 -11.30
N PRO A 174 1.34 -6.48 -11.25
CA PRO A 174 0.66 -6.00 -10.05
C PRO A 174 0.97 -6.89 -8.84
N LEU A 175 1.36 -6.25 -7.74
CA LEU A 175 1.63 -6.90 -6.46
C LEU A 175 0.63 -6.42 -5.41
N THR A 176 0.31 -7.29 -4.45
CA THR A 176 -0.51 -6.91 -3.29
C THR A 176 0.30 -6.03 -2.33
N ALA A 177 -0.20 -4.82 -2.05
CA ALA A 177 0.40 -3.90 -1.11
C ALA A 177 -0.63 -3.35 -0.12
N THR A 178 -0.14 -2.87 1.01
CA THR A 178 -0.92 -2.15 2.00
C THR A 178 -0.35 -0.75 2.14
N THR A 179 -1.25 0.24 2.11
CA THR A 179 -0.95 1.66 2.13
C THR A 179 -1.64 2.32 3.31
N PHE A 180 -0.92 3.19 4.02
CA PHE A 180 -1.41 3.97 5.15
C PHE A 180 -0.74 5.35 5.17
N ARG A 181 -1.32 6.32 5.88
CA ARG A 181 -0.81 7.70 5.90
C ARG A 181 0.57 7.75 6.58
N VAL A 182 1.45 8.63 6.11
CA VAL A 182 2.68 8.96 6.83
C VAL A 182 2.32 9.48 8.23
N GLY A 183 3.04 9.04 9.25
CA GLY A 183 2.76 9.38 10.65
C GLY A 183 1.58 8.60 11.26
N TYR A 184 1.13 7.51 10.62
CA TYR A 184 0.10 6.66 11.19
C TYR A 184 0.52 6.09 12.55
N SER A 185 -0.29 6.33 13.58
CA SER A 185 0.06 6.06 14.97
C SER A 185 0.00 4.59 15.39
N HIS A 186 -0.52 3.70 14.54
CA HIS A 186 -0.74 2.29 14.86
C HIS A 186 0.30 1.37 14.21
N ILE A 187 1.56 1.82 14.11
CA ILE A 187 2.67 0.94 13.74
C ILE A 187 3.17 0.29 15.02
N GLU A 188 2.82 -0.99 15.21
CA GLU A 188 3.03 -1.71 16.46
C GLU A 188 4.48 -2.25 16.57
N GLN A 189 5.11 -2.55 15.43
CA GLN A 189 6.48 -3.05 15.34
C GLN A 189 7.13 -2.58 14.03
N ALA A 190 8.44 -2.32 14.06
CA ALA A 190 9.26 -2.05 12.88
C ALA A 190 10.67 -2.62 13.07
N SER A 191 11.22 -3.27 12.04
CA SER A 191 12.58 -3.86 12.11
C SER A 191 13.20 -4.04 10.72
N ALA A 192 14.52 -3.94 10.64
CA ALA A 192 15.28 -4.30 9.45
C ALA A 192 15.61 -5.80 9.45
N ARG A 193 15.03 -6.58 8.53
CA ARG A 193 15.03 -8.06 8.59
C ARG A 193 16.44 -8.69 8.56
N PHE A 194 17.33 -8.12 7.75
CA PHE A 194 18.66 -8.68 7.47
C PHE A 194 19.81 -7.77 7.92
N HIS A 195 19.49 -6.65 8.56
CA HIS A 195 20.43 -5.62 8.97
C HIS A 195 20.09 -5.19 10.40
N PRO A 196 20.34 -6.05 11.42
CA PRO A 196 19.95 -5.78 12.80
C PRO A 196 20.68 -4.58 13.42
N ASP A 197 21.76 -4.13 12.79
CA ASP A 197 22.53 -2.93 13.10
C ASP A 197 21.83 -1.63 12.68
N ILE A 198 20.84 -1.71 11.78
CA ILE A 198 20.05 -0.54 11.38
C ILE A 198 18.94 -0.31 12.41
N GLU A 199 18.98 0.84 13.06
CA GLU A 199 17.91 1.32 13.94
C GLU A 199 16.70 1.77 13.10
N VAL A 200 15.54 1.16 13.34
CA VAL A 200 14.27 1.58 12.72
C VAL A 200 13.45 2.37 13.72
N VAL A 201 13.12 3.62 13.37
CA VAL A 201 12.45 4.56 14.27
C VAL A 201 11.02 4.84 13.82
N LEU A 202 10.08 4.76 14.77
CA LEU A 202 8.66 5.04 14.59
C LEU A 202 8.36 6.56 14.63
#